data_AF-A0A6J6NMH5-F1
#
_entry.id   AF-A0A6J6NMH5-F1
#
_cell.length_a   1.000
_cell.length_b   1.000
_cell.length_c   1.000
_cell.angle_alpha   90.00
_cell.angle_beta   90.00
_cell.angle_gamma   90.00
#
_symmetry.space_group_name_H-M   'P 1'
#
loop_
_entity.id
_entity.type
_entity.pdbx_description
1 polymer ?
#
loop_
_entity_poly.entity_id
_entity_poly.type
_entity_poly.pdbx_seq_one_letter_code
_entity_poly.pdbx_strand_id
1 'polypeptide(L)'
;MLAAMHVLAEFGSQPESLSAISKQYNPYFLSGEINSKVQDVAAAKARVEEAFADRASFDHFDGITVKGTDANGAWWWFNVRASNTEPLLRLNVEAKDQASMEAIRDEVLGLILR
;
A
#
# COMPACT_ATOMS: atom_id res chain seq x y z
N MET A 1 -13.28 21.17 -6.52
CA MET A 1 -12.63 22.44 -6.13
C MET A 1 -12.76 22.75 -4.64
N LEU A 2 -13.86 22.39 -3.97
CA LEU A 2 -14.06 22.66 -2.53
C LEU A 2 -12.91 22.15 -1.62
N ALA A 3 -12.45 20.90 -1.81
CA ALA A 3 -11.32 20.35 -1.04
C ALA A 3 -10.04 21.21 -1.17
N ALA A 4 -9.73 21.69 -2.38
CA ALA A 4 -8.58 22.57 -2.60
C ALA A 4 -8.77 23.91 -1.87
N MET A 5 -9.98 24.48 -1.85
CA MET A 5 -10.25 25.71 -1.10
C MET A 5 -10.10 25.51 0.42
N HIS A 6 -10.51 24.37 0.96
CA HIS A 6 -10.27 24.04 2.37
C HIS A 6 -8.78 23.89 2.69
N VAL A 7 -8.01 23.20 1.84
CA VAL A 7 -6.56 23.09 2.01
C VAL A 7 -5.88 24.45 1.94
N LEU A 8 -6.28 25.32 1.01
CA LEU A 8 -5.76 26.69 0.89
C LEU A 8 -6.15 27.57 2.08
N ALA A 9 -7.37 27.44 2.59
CA ALA A 9 -7.84 28.17 3.76
C ALA A 9 -7.08 27.74 5.03
N GLU A 10 -6.90 26.44 5.24
CA GLU A 10 -6.12 25.90 6.35
C GLU A 10 -4.65 26.34 6.25
N PHE A 11 -4.01 26.15 5.10
CA PHE A 11 -2.64 26.58 4.86
C PHE A 11 -2.46 28.09 5.06
N GLY A 12 -3.40 28.91 4.59
CA GLY A 12 -3.38 30.36 4.73
C GLY A 12 -3.68 30.88 6.14
N SER A 13 -4.14 30.03 7.06
CA SER A 13 -4.43 30.38 8.45
C SER A 13 -3.22 30.30 9.38
N GLN A 14 -2.08 29.80 8.88
CA GLN A 14 -0.89 29.49 9.67
C GLN A 14 0.41 29.83 8.90
N PRO A 15 1.58 29.96 9.58
CA PRO A 15 2.82 30.40 8.95
C PRO A 15 3.76 29.27 8.47
N GLU A 16 3.52 28.00 8.80
CA GLU A 16 4.41 26.89 8.40
C GLU A 16 4.27 26.57 6.91
N SER A 17 5.26 25.86 6.35
CA SER A 17 5.19 25.41 4.97
C SER A 17 4.19 24.25 4.81
N LEU A 18 3.62 24.09 3.61
CA LEU A 18 2.76 22.94 3.30
C LEU A 18 3.48 21.60 3.54
N SER A 19 4.80 21.56 3.35
CA SER A 19 5.62 20.38 3.64
C SER A 19 5.70 20.05 5.13
N ALA A 20 5.72 21.04 6.02
CA ALA A 20 5.73 20.84 7.47
C ALA A 20 4.38 20.28 7.95
N ILE A 21 3.27 20.85 7.46
CA ILE A 21 1.91 20.39 7.77
C ILE A 21 1.71 18.95 7.28
N SER A 22 2.03 18.68 6.02
CA SER A 22 1.84 17.36 5.40
C SER A 22 2.59 16.24 6.13
N LYS A 23 3.78 16.55 6.67
CA LYS A 23 4.61 15.58 7.40
C LYS A 23 3.92 15.02 8.65
N GLN A 24 3.03 15.78 9.29
CA GLN A 24 2.27 15.32 10.46
C GLN A 24 1.25 14.24 10.10
N TYR A 25 0.77 14.23 8.86
CA TYR A 25 -0.27 13.33 8.36
C TYR A 25 0.26 12.16 7.52
N ASN A 26 1.59 12.10 7.30
CA ASN A 26 2.23 10.99 6.61
C ASN A 26 3.38 10.39 7.46
N PRO A 27 3.06 9.81 8.64
CA PRO A 27 4.07 9.27 9.55
C PRO A 27 4.65 7.92 9.11
N TYR A 28 4.12 7.32 8.05
CA TYR A 28 4.41 5.94 7.66
C TYR A 28 5.11 5.88 6.29
N PHE A 29 5.73 4.73 6.01
CA PHE A 29 6.43 4.51 4.76
C PHE A 29 5.51 3.84 3.76
N LEU A 30 5.32 4.48 2.62
CA LEU A 30 4.42 4.08 1.55
C LEU A 30 5.25 3.66 0.33
N SER A 31 4.89 2.56 -0.33
CA SER A 31 5.48 2.20 -1.64
C SER A 31 5.00 3.10 -2.77
N GLY A 32 3.86 3.77 -2.59
CA GLY A 32 3.03 4.26 -3.69
C GLY A 32 2.32 3.11 -4.42
N GLU A 33 1.52 3.44 -5.43
CA GLU A 33 0.85 2.44 -6.26
C GLU A 33 1.82 1.89 -7.32
N ILE A 34 2.04 0.58 -7.30
CA ILE A 34 2.87 -0.13 -8.27
C ILE A 34 1.97 -0.97 -9.16
N ASN A 35 2.05 -0.73 -10.47
CA ASN A 35 1.24 -1.41 -11.47
C ASN A 35 2.04 -2.52 -12.16
N SER A 36 1.56 -3.76 -12.07
CA SER A 36 2.21 -4.94 -12.65
C SER A 36 1.29 -5.59 -13.68
N LYS A 37 1.71 -5.60 -14.95
CA LYS A 37 1.02 -6.38 -15.99
C LYS A 37 1.23 -7.86 -15.72
N VAL A 38 0.15 -8.63 -15.68
CA VAL A 38 0.17 -10.06 -15.40
C VAL A 38 -0.60 -10.80 -16.48
N GLN A 39 -0.16 -12.01 -16.81
CA GLN A 39 -0.86 -12.88 -17.77
C GLN A 39 -2.11 -13.50 -17.13
N ASP A 40 -2.03 -13.84 -15.85
CA ASP A 40 -3.12 -14.44 -15.08
C ASP A 40 -3.23 -13.77 -13.70
N VAL A 41 -4.25 -12.93 -13.56
CA VAL A 41 -4.55 -12.20 -12.32
C VAL A 41 -4.92 -13.15 -11.18
N ALA A 42 -5.70 -14.21 -11.48
CA ALA A 42 -6.19 -15.13 -10.46
C ALA A 42 -5.05 -15.98 -9.92
N ALA A 43 -4.18 -16.49 -10.79
CA ALA A 43 -3.00 -17.24 -10.38
C ALA A 43 -2.03 -16.38 -9.56
N ALA A 44 -1.77 -15.14 -9.98
CA ALA A 44 -0.90 -14.23 -9.23
C ALA A 44 -1.47 -13.92 -7.84
N LYS A 45 -2.79 -13.67 -7.73
CA LYS A 45 -3.46 -13.44 -6.45
C LYS A 45 -3.37 -14.66 -5.53
N ALA A 46 -3.63 -15.86 -6.04
CA ALA A 46 -3.57 -17.10 -5.27
C ALA A 46 -2.17 -17.35 -4.68
N ARG A 47 -1.10 -17.08 -5.44
CA ARG A 47 0.29 -17.16 -4.93
C ARG A 47 0.55 -16.21 -3.77
N VAL A 48 -0.01 -14.99 -3.83
CA VAL A 48 0.11 -14.01 -2.75
C VAL A 48 -0.68 -14.46 -1.53
N GLU A 49 -1.90 -14.98 -1.69
CA GLU A 49 -2.68 -15.48 -0.55
C GLU A 49 -1.98 -16.67 0.13
N GLU A 50 -1.49 -17.63 -0.64
CA GLU A 50 -0.78 -18.82 -0.13
C GLU A 50 0.48 -18.43 0.65
N ALA A 51 1.31 -17.52 0.12
CA ALA A 51 2.57 -17.12 0.76
C ALA A 51 2.39 -16.41 2.12
N PHE A 52 1.21 -15.84 2.38
CA PHE A 52 0.92 -15.07 3.59
C PHE A 52 -0.08 -15.73 4.53
N ALA A 53 -0.64 -16.89 4.15
CA ALA A 53 -1.72 -17.57 4.86
C ALA A 53 -1.41 -17.83 6.36
N ASP A 54 -0.16 -18.17 6.67
CA ASP A 54 0.25 -18.58 8.03
C ASP A 54 0.69 -17.41 8.93
N ARG A 55 0.80 -16.19 8.41
CA ARG A 55 1.43 -15.05 9.13
C ARG A 55 0.69 -13.72 9.03
N ALA A 56 -0.49 -13.71 8.42
CA ALA A 56 -1.24 -12.48 8.20
C ALA A 56 -2.75 -12.71 8.22
N SER A 57 -3.50 -11.64 8.47
CA SER A 57 -4.96 -11.60 8.31
C SER A 57 -5.34 -11.02 6.95
N PHE A 58 -6.46 -11.48 6.40
CA PHE A 58 -6.94 -11.11 5.07
C PHE A 58 -8.31 -10.41 5.15
N ASP A 59 -8.50 -9.45 4.24
CA ASP A 59 -9.78 -8.80 3.91
C ASP A 59 -9.92 -8.74 2.38
N HIS A 60 -11.09 -9.13 1.87
CA HIS A 60 -11.37 -9.33 0.44
C HIS A 60 -12.30 -8.26 -0.17
N PHE A 61 -12.53 -7.12 0.50
CA PHE A 61 -13.49 -6.10 0.04
C PHE A 61 -13.11 -5.42 -1.30
N ASP A 62 -11.86 -5.00 -1.48
CA ASP A 62 -11.32 -4.44 -2.74
C ASP A 62 -9.99 -5.10 -3.09
N GLY A 63 -10.06 -6.24 -3.78
CA GLY A 63 -8.90 -7.10 -4.05
C GLY A 63 -8.58 -8.03 -2.89
N ILE A 64 -7.35 -7.95 -2.37
CA ILE A 64 -6.93 -8.52 -1.09
C ILE A 64 -6.14 -7.48 -0.31
N THR A 65 -6.56 -7.22 0.92
CA THR A 65 -5.78 -6.49 1.90
C THR A 65 -5.22 -7.49 2.90
N VAL A 66 -3.90 -7.49 3.04
CA VAL A 66 -3.17 -8.40 3.92
C VAL A 66 -2.48 -7.56 4.99
N LYS A 67 -2.68 -7.93 6.25
CA LYS A 67 -2.15 -7.20 7.41
C LYS A 67 -1.36 -8.14 8.31
N GLY A 68 -0.20 -7.71 8.77
CA GLY A 68 0.62 -8.48 9.69
C GLY A 68 1.60 -7.63 10.50
N THR A 69 2.42 -8.31 11.28
CA THR A 69 3.49 -7.70 12.08
C THR A 69 4.79 -8.44 11.84
N ASP A 70 5.91 -7.72 11.82
CA ASP A 70 7.23 -8.33 11.79
C ASP A 70 7.63 -8.93 13.15
N ALA A 71 8.83 -9.51 13.24
CA ALA A 71 9.36 -10.10 14.48
C ALA A 71 9.56 -9.08 15.61
N ASN A 72 9.64 -7.78 15.30
CA ASN A 72 9.80 -6.70 16.26
C ASN A 72 8.46 -6.05 16.67
N GLY A 73 7.34 -6.57 16.15
CA GLY A 73 6.01 -6.02 16.37
C GLY A 73 5.71 -4.75 15.56
N ALA A 74 6.52 -4.42 14.55
CA ALA A 74 6.23 -3.37 13.58
C ALA A 74 5.14 -3.86 12.62
N TRP A 75 4.07 -3.09 12.51
CA TRP A 75 2.97 -3.43 11.62
C TRP A 75 3.33 -3.10 10.17
N TRP A 76 2.73 -3.88 9.28
CA TRP A 76 2.73 -3.65 7.85
C TRP A 76 1.38 -4.09 7.26
N TRP A 77 1.02 -3.50 6.14
CA TRP A 77 -0.07 -4.00 5.33
C TRP A 77 0.22 -3.78 3.85
N PHE A 78 -0.44 -4.58 3.01
CA PHE A 78 -0.47 -4.33 1.59
C PHE A 78 -1.85 -4.61 1.01
N ASN A 79 -2.15 -3.98 -0.12
CA ASN A 79 -3.33 -4.26 -0.91
C ASN A 79 -2.90 -4.68 -2.33
N VAL A 80 -3.40 -5.81 -2.80
CA VAL A 80 -3.30 -6.25 -4.19
C VAL A 80 -4.70 -6.27 -4.79
N ARG A 81 -4.93 -5.42 -5.79
CA ARG A 81 -6.21 -5.32 -6.49
C ARG A 81 -6.05 -5.43 -7.99
N ALA A 82 -7.00 -6.07 -8.65
CA ALA A 82 -7.06 -6.08 -10.10
C ALA A 82 -7.51 -4.70 -10.61
N SER A 83 -6.90 -4.24 -11.70
CA SER A 83 -7.44 -3.09 -12.42
C SER A 83 -8.73 -3.48 -13.12
N ASN A 84 -9.79 -2.69 -12.95
CA ASN A 84 -11.08 -2.93 -13.61
C ASN A 84 -11.03 -2.62 -15.12
N THR A 85 -10.02 -1.87 -15.59
CA THR A 85 -9.94 -1.33 -16.94
C THR A 85 -8.75 -1.83 -17.74
N GLU A 86 -7.79 -2.49 -17.10
CA GLU A 86 -6.53 -2.91 -17.72
C GLU A 86 -6.09 -4.28 -17.17
N PRO A 87 -5.37 -5.12 -17.94
CA PRO A 87 -4.90 -6.43 -17.49
C PRO A 87 -3.66 -6.30 -16.59
N LEU A 88 -3.84 -5.71 -15.40
CA LEU A 88 -2.77 -5.49 -14.43
C LEU A 88 -3.27 -5.64 -12.99
N LEU A 89 -2.34 -5.97 -12.09
CA LEU A 89 -2.49 -5.90 -10.64
C LEU A 89 -1.87 -4.60 -10.13
N ARG A 90 -2.53 -3.98 -9.15
CA ARG A 90 -2.05 -2.80 -8.43
C ARG A 90 -1.67 -3.21 -7.02
N LEU A 91 -0.44 -2.88 -6.64
CA LEU A 91 0.10 -3.10 -5.30
C LEU A 91 0.26 -1.75 -4.58
N ASN A 92 -0.26 -1.66 -3.36
CA ASN A 92 0.11 -0.62 -2.40
C ASN A 92 0.64 -1.29 -1.13
N VAL A 93 1.74 -0.80 -0.58
CA VAL A 93 2.33 -1.29 0.67
C VAL A 93 2.54 -0.11 1.60
N GLU A 94 2.24 -0.32 2.87
CA GLU A 94 2.54 0.63 3.93
C GLU A 94 3.09 -0.11 5.14
N ALA A 95 4.10 0.48 5.79
CA ALA A 95 4.63 -0.06 7.03
C ALA A 95 5.11 1.04 7.96
N LYS A 96 5.29 0.67 9.22
CA LYS A 96 5.82 1.55 10.28
C LYS A 96 7.23 2.06 9.97
N ASP A 97 8.07 1.26 9.31
CA ASP A 97 9.43 1.60 8.93
C ASP A 97 9.74 1.26 7.47
N GLN A 98 10.76 1.92 6.92
CA GLN A 98 11.11 1.81 5.52
C GLN A 98 11.57 0.39 5.13
N ALA A 99 12.34 -0.26 5.98
CA ALA A 99 12.90 -1.58 5.68
C ALA A 99 11.79 -2.63 5.59
N SER A 100 10.83 -2.60 6.50
CA SER A 100 9.63 -3.45 6.47
C SER A 100 8.80 -3.20 5.21
N MET A 101 8.57 -1.93 4.83
CA MET A 101 7.83 -1.60 3.60
C MET A 101 8.54 -2.15 2.36
N GLU A 102 9.85 -1.92 2.23
CA GLU A 102 10.64 -2.38 1.10
C GLU A 102 10.67 -3.91 1.01
N ALA A 103 10.87 -4.61 2.13
CA ALA A 103 10.89 -6.07 2.19
C ALA A 103 9.54 -6.68 1.76
N ILE A 104 8.42 -6.17 2.30
CA ILE A 104 7.08 -6.65 1.94
C ILE A 104 6.76 -6.32 0.48
N ARG A 105 7.10 -5.12 0.01
CA ARG A 105 6.94 -4.73 -1.40
C ARG A 105 7.67 -5.70 -2.33
N ASP A 106 8.95 -5.95 -2.07
CA ASP A 106 9.78 -6.76 -2.95
C ASP A 106 9.36 -8.23 -2.94
N GLU A 107 8.96 -8.76 -1.78
CA GLU A 107 8.38 -10.10 -1.66
C GLU A 107 7.09 -10.23 -2.49
N VAL A 108 6.14 -9.30 -2.31
CA VAL A 108 4.85 -9.35 -3.02
C VAL A 108 5.04 -9.16 -4.53
N LEU A 109 5.92 -8.25 -4.96
CA LEU A 109 6.25 -8.08 -6.38
C LEU A 109 6.88 -9.34 -6.97
N GLY A 110 7.76 -10.03 -6.23
CA GLY A 110 8.34 -11.30 -6.64
C GLY A 110 7.29 -12.39 -6.86
N LEU A 111 6.21 -12.40 -6.07
CA LEU A 111 5.10 -13.34 -6.23
C LEU A 111 4.19 -12.97 -7.41
N ILE A 112 3.95 -11.67 -7.61
CA ILE A 112 3.10 -11.15 -8.70
C ILE A 112 3.74 -11.38 -10.07
N LEU A 113 5.04 -11.09 -10.21
CA LEU A 113 5.76 -11.11 -11.49
C LEU A 113 6.29 -12.49 -11.88
N ARG A 114 6.01 -13.51 -11.08
CA ARG A 114 6.38 -14.90 -11.34
C ARG A 114 5.56 -15.56 -12.43
#